data_AF-A0A1I7JV76-F1
#
_entry.id   AF-A0A1I7JV76-F1
#
_cell.length_a   1.000
_cell.length_b   1.000
_cell.length_c   1.000
_cell.angle_alpha   90.00
_cell.angle_beta   90.00
_cell.angle_gamma   90.00
#
_symmetry.space_group_name_H-M   'P 1'
#
loop_
_entity.id
_entity.type
_entity.pdbx_description
1 polymer ?
#
loop_
_entity_poly.entity_id
_entity_poly.type
_entity_poly.pdbx_seq_one_letter_code
_entity_poly.pdbx_strand_id
1 'polypeptide(L)' 'MNTPLFLLRCVQLGISIRDLDLLSIGMVNDMFIENQNDEAKDAYSTLATQKDFDVF' A
#
# COMPACT_ATOMS: atom_id res chain seq x y z
N MET A 1 14.82 1.92 5.12
CA MET A 1 14.79 1.43 3.72
C MET A 1 16.23 1.38 3.21
N ASN A 2 16.70 0.26 2.66
CA ASN A 2 17.99 0.19 1.95
C ASN A 2 17.74 -0.11 0.47
N THR A 3 18.70 0.20 -0.40
CA THR A 3 18.53 0.11 -1.87
C THR A 3 18.11 -1.28 -2.36
N PRO A 4 18.71 -2.40 -1.88
CA PRO A 4 18.28 -3.74 -2.31
C PRO A 4 16.84 -4.05 -1.91
N LEU A 5 16.44 -3.71 -0.68
CA LEU A 5 15.07 -3.95 -0.21
C LEU A 5 14.05 -3.07 -0.93
N PHE A 6 14.41 -1.84 -1.30
CA PHE A 6 13.57 -0.98 -2.12
C PHE A 6 13.31 -1.60 -3.50
N LEU A 7 14.35 -2.09 -4.17
CA LEU A 7 14.20 -2.71 -5.49
C LEU A 7 13.39 -4.01 -5.42
N LEU A 8 13.56 -4.82 -4.36
CA LEU A 8 12.70 -5.99 -4.13
C LEU A 8 11.23 -5.61 -4.01
N ARG A 9 10.92 -4.54 -3.26
CA ARG A 9 9.54 -4.03 -3.16
C ARG A 9 8.98 -3.56 -4.49
N CYS A 10 9.80 -2.88 -5.31
CA CYS A 10 9.39 -2.50 -6.66
C CYS A 10 9.03 -3.72 -7.50
N VAL A 11 9.85 -4.77 -7.44
CA VAL A 11 9.59 -6.04 -8.16
C VAL A 11 8.33 -6.74 -7.65
N GLN A 12 8.11 -6.78 -6.32
CA GLN A 12 6.91 -7.38 -5.73
C GLN A 12 5.63 -6.67 -6.17
N LEU A 13 5.68 -5.35 -6.31
CA LEU A 13 4.58 -4.53 -6.83
C LEU A 13 4.47 -4.54 -8.36
N GLY A 14 5.37 -5.22 -9.07
CA GLY A 14 5.40 -5.25 -10.54
C GLY A 14 5.83 -3.94 -11.19
N ILE A 15 6.51 -3.06 -10.45
CA ILE A 15 6.99 -1.76 -10.94
C ILE A 15 8.27 -1.98 -11.76
N SER A 16 8.23 -1.52 -13.01
CA SER A 16 9.40 -1.53 -13.89
C SER A 16 10.45 -0.52 -13.41
N ILE A 17 11.73 -0.87 -13.55
CA ILE A 17 12.85 0.05 -13.26
C ILE A 17 12.74 1.36 -14.05
N ARG A 18 12.14 1.32 -15.25
CA ARG A 18 11.99 2.50 -16.12
C ARG A 18 11.01 3.53 -15.56
N ASP A 19 10.08 3.11 -14.71
CA ASP A 19 9.04 3.97 -14.14
C ASP A 19 9.44 4.53 -12.76
N LEU A 20 10.63 4.18 -12.26
CA LEU A 20 11.12 4.62 -10.95
C LEU A 20 11.48 6.11 -10.89
N ASP A 21 11.64 6.78 -12.03
CA ASP A 21 11.87 8.23 -12.09
C ASP A 21 10.59 9.03 -11.78
N LEU A 22 9.41 8.44 -11.98
CA LEU A 22 8.11 9.02 -11.69
C LEU A 22 7.66 8.80 -10.24
N LEU A 23 8.35 7.94 -9.49
CA LEU A 23 7.91 7.48 -8.17
C LEU A 23 8.93 7.84 -7.09
N SER A 24 8.42 8.34 -5.97
CA SER A 24 9.26 8.50 -4.77
C SER A 24 9.35 7.21 -3.98
N ILE A 25 10.42 7.07 -3.18
CA ILE A 25 10.59 5.95 -2.25
C ILE A 25 9.40 5.82 -1.30
N GLY A 26 8.81 6.94 -0.87
CA GLY A 26 7.63 6.97 -0.02
C GLY A 26 6.41 6.34 -0.68
N MET A 27 6.10 6.75 -1.92
CA MET A 27 4.95 6.22 -2.68
C MET A 27 5.02 4.71 -2.86
N VAL A 28 6.19 4.18 -3.21
CA VAL A 28 6.38 2.72 -3.35
C VAL A 28 6.20 2.02 -2.00
N ASN A 29 6.64 2.63 -0.91
CA ASN A 29 6.47 2.07 0.43
C ASN A 29 5.00 2.04 0.85
N ASP A 30 4.25 3.11 0.56
CA ASP A 30 2.83 3.19 0.90
C ASP A 30 2.02 2.17 0.11
N MET A 31 2.26 2.06 -1.22
CA MET A 31 1.65 1.01 -2.04
C MET A 31 1.98 -0.40 -1.56
N PHE A 32 3.22 -0.62 -1.10
CA PHE A 32 3.64 -1.92 -0.55
C PHE A 32 2.93 -2.26 0.77
N ILE A 33 2.63 -1.26 1.60
CA ILE A 33 1.85 -1.47 2.84
C ILE A 33 0.39 -1.74 2.50
N GLU A 34 -0.21 -0.95 1.61
CA GLU A 34 -1.60 -1.16 1.19
C GLU A 34 -1.79 -2.55 0.56
N ASN A 35 -0.87 -2.98 -0.30
CA ASN A 35 -0.93 -4.31 -0.90
C ASN A 35 -0.85 -5.46 0.13
N GLN A 36 -0.17 -5.27 1.26
CA GLN A 36 -0.17 -6.25 2.36
C GLN A 36 -1.44 -6.16 3.22
N ASN A 37 -2.01 -4.96 3.37
CA ASN A 37 -3.26 -4.77 4.10
C ASN A 37 -4.44 -5.46 3.39
N ASP A 38 -4.39 -5.64 2.06
CA ASP A 38 -5.37 -6.42 1.30
C ASP A 38 -5.51 -7.88 1.78
N GLU A 39 -4.43 -8.46 2.31
CA GLU A 39 -4.45 -9.81 2.90
C GLU A 39 -5.05 -9.80 4.31
N ALA A 40 -5.03 -8.65 5.00
CA ALA A 40 -5.55 -8.45 6.34
C ALA A 40 -7.05 -8.06 6.34
N LYS A 41 -7.86 -8.79 5.56
CA LYS A 41 -9.30 -8.50 5.39
C LYS A 41 -10.04 -8.45 6.73
N ASP A 42 -9.72 -9.33 7.67
CA ASP A 42 -10.40 -9.35 8.98
C ASP A 42 -10.02 -8.15 9.86
N ALA A 43 -8.84 -7.55 9.66
CA ALA A 43 -8.38 -6.38 10.43
C ALA A 43 -8.93 -5.04 9.89
N TYR A 44 -9.29 -4.97 8.60
CA TYR A 44 -9.79 -3.77 7.93
C TYR A 44 -11.18 -3.93 7.29
N SER A 45 -11.92 -5.00 7.60
CA SER A 45 -13.25 -5.30 7.03
C SER A 45 -14.38 -4.37 7.52
N THR A 46 -14.12 -3.57 8.55
CA THR A 46 -15.16 -2.78 9.21
C THR A 46 -15.50 -1.55 8.37
N LEU A 47 -16.50 -1.70 7.50
CA LEU A 47 -17.11 -0.59 6.79
C LEU A 47 -18.07 0.14 7.73
N ALA A 48 -17.93 1.46 7.83
CA ALA A 48 -18.86 2.30 8.59
C ALA A 48 -20.27 2.15 8.01
N THR A 49 -21.25 1.92 8.89
CA THR A 49 -22.66 1.80 8.53
C THR A 49 -23.33 3.18 8.53
N GLN A 50 -24.51 3.28 7.90
CA GLN A 50 -25.32 4.51 7.96
C GLN A 50 -25.58 4.96 9.42
N LYS A 51 -25.77 4.00 10.33
CA LYS A 51 -25.97 4.26 11.75
C LYS A 51 -24.77 4.95 12.41
N ASP A 52 -23.54 4.64 11.96
CA ASP A 52 -22.32 5.26 12.48
C ASP A 52 -22.17 6.70 11.98
N PHE A 53 -22.71 7.02 10.79
CA PHE A 53 -22.81 8.40 10.30
C PHE A 53 -23.91 9.19 11.00
N ASP A 54 -25.04 8.55 11.33
CA ASP A 54 -26.18 9.21 11.98
C ASP A 54 -25.91 9.62 13.45
N VAL A 55 -24.82 9.13 14.06
CA VAL A 55 -24.38 9.48 15.43
C VAL A 55 -23.27 10.55 15.47
N PHE A 56 -22.83 11.08 14.33
CA PHE A 56 -21.84 12.15 14.21
C PHE A 56 -22.52 13.53 14.10
#